data_AF-A0A3N2NB04-F1
#
_entry.id   AF-A0A3N2NB04-F1
#
_cell.length_a   1.000
_cell.length_b   1.000
_cell.length_c   1.000
_cell.angle_alpha   90.00
_cell.angle_beta   90.00
_cell.angle_gamma   90.00
#
_symmetry.space_group_name_H-M   'P 1'
#
loop_
_entity.id
_entity.type
_entity.pdbx_description
1 polymer ?
#
loop_
_entity_poly.entity_id
_entity_poly.type
_entity_poly.pdbx_seq_one_letter_code
_entity_poly.pdbx_strand_id
1 'polypeptide(L)'
;MKAKRKSDGKVIEVKPQRFMEHNGSMYAPSDLDFNVEEAEEVTIDGWLTRSVSGNIVFSDSSECRKGNRVWYHKEGANVVDLDETGLFPNNLFPSLTWESNPLEVTITIKPKKK
;
A
#
# COMPACT_ATOMS: atom_id res chain seq x y z
N MET A 1 -24.04 -1.72 -11.83
CA MET A 1 -23.55 -1.18 -10.54
C MET A 1 -23.09 -2.34 -9.67
N LYS A 2 -22.04 -2.17 -8.87
CA LYS A 2 -21.58 -3.23 -7.97
C LYS A 2 -22.34 -3.16 -6.64
N ALA A 3 -22.62 -4.32 -6.06
CA ALA A 3 -23.21 -4.44 -4.74
C ALA A 3 -22.59 -5.64 -4.03
N LYS A 4 -22.39 -5.54 -2.72
CA LYS A 4 -21.95 -6.64 -1.88
C LYS A 4 -23.18 -7.34 -1.31
N ARG A 5 -23.34 -8.62 -1.62
CA ARG A 5 -24.39 -9.45 -1.04
C ARG A 5 -24.08 -9.67 0.44
N LYS A 6 -25.03 -9.34 1.32
CA LYS A 6 -24.81 -9.40 2.78
C LYS A 6 -24.70 -10.82 3.32
N SER A 7 -25.33 -11.80 2.66
CA SER A 7 -25.34 -13.20 3.13
C SER A 7 -23.97 -13.87 3.08
N ASP A 8 -23.13 -13.53 2.10
CA ASP A 8 -21.82 -14.17 1.90
C ASP A 8 -20.68 -13.21 1.59
N GLY A 9 -20.96 -11.90 1.54
CA GLY A 9 -19.98 -10.87 1.28
C GLY A 9 -19.48 -10.78 -0.17
N LYS A 10 -20.06 -11.53 -1.10
CA LYS A 10 -19.64 -11.53 -2.50
C LYS A 10 -20.03 -10.22 -3.19
N VAL A 11 -19.09 -9.64 -3.94
CA VAL A 11 -19.37 -8.50 -4.82
C VAL A 11 -19.99 -9.02 -6.12
N ILE A 12 -21.15 -8.47 -6.47
CA ILE A 12 -21.93 -8.84 -7.66
C ILE A 12 -22.28 -7.59 -8.45
N GLU A 13 -22.43 -7.74 -9.76
CA GLU A 13 -22.91 -6.68 -10.64
C GLU A 13 -24.42 -6.80 -10.83
N VAL A 14 -25.15 -5.71 -10.57
CA VAL A 14 -26.62 -5.64 -10.62
C VAL A 14 -27.09 -4.42 -11.41
N LYS A 15 -28.35 -4.43 -11.86
CA LYS A 15 -28.99 -3.31 -12.57
C LYS A 15 -30.06 -2.64 -11.67
N PRO A 16 -30.23 -1.31 -11.70
CA PRO A 16 -31.14 -0.58 -10.78
C PRO A 16 -32.61 -1.03 -10.82
N GLN A 17 -33.04 -1.62 -11.93
CA GLN A 17 -34.43 -2.06 -12.14
C GLN A 17 -34.65 -3.54 -11.82
N ARG A 18 -33.57 -4.32 -11.80
CA ARG A 18 -33.56 -5.76 -11.51
C ARG A 18 -32.26 -6.04 -10.79
N PHE A 19 -32.32 -6.12 -9.47
CA PHE A 19 -31.19 -6.53 -8.63
C PHE A 19 -30.94 -8.03 -8.85
N MET A 20 -30.40 -8.36 -10.01
CA MET A 20 -30.31 -9.72 -10.52
C MET A 20 -28.90 -9.98 -11.06
N GLU A 21 -28.34 -11.13 -10.70
CA GLU A 21 -27.08 -11.64 -11.27
C GLU A 21 -27.30 -12.25 -12.68
N HIS A 22 -26.20 -12.47 -13.42
CA HIS A 22 -26.26 -13.10 -14.75
C HIS A 22 -26.84 -14.53 -14.73
N ASN A 23 -26.82 -15.22 -13.58
CA ASN A 23 -27.43 -16.54 -13.40
C ASN A 23 -28.94 -16.50 -13.14
N GLY A 24 -29.57 -15.31 -13.13
CA GLY A 24 -31.00 -15.13 -12.88
C GLY A 24 -31.38 -15.00 -11.41
N SER A 25 -30.43 -15.11 -10.47
CA SER A 25 -30.69 -14.91 -9.04
C SER A 25 -31.14 -13.48 -8.77
N MET A 26 -32.28 -13.31 -8.09
CA MET A 26 -32.81 -12.00 -7.69
C MET A 26 -32.53 -11.71 -6.21
N TYR A 27 -32.30 -10.44 -5.88
CA TYR A 27 -32.03 -9.96 -4.53
C TYR A 27 -32.94 -8.79 -4.16
N ALA A 28 -33.32 -8.70 -2.89
CA ALA A 28 -33.94 -7.47 -2.40
C ALA A 28 -32.85 -6.39 -2.18
N PRO A 29 -33.17 -5.10 -2.30
CA PRO A 29 -32.22 -4.02 -1.98
C PRO A 29 -31.64 -4.12 -0.57
N SER A 30 -32.42 -4.64 0.38
CA SER A 30 -32.00 -4.87 1.76
C SER A 30 -30.87 -5.90 1.91
N ASP A 31 -30.78 -6.84 0.97
CA ASP A 31 -29.79 -7.94 0.96
C ASP A 31 -28.46 -7.50 0.37
N LEU A 32 -28.41 -6.28 -0.16
CA LEU A 32 -27.30 -5.70 -0.89
C LEU A 32 -26.74 -4.50 -0.12
N ASP A 33 -25.42 -4.38 -0.13
CA ASP A 33 -24.70 -3.20 0.29
C ASP A 33 -24.08 -2.55 -0.96
N PHE A 34 -24.54 -1.35 -1.29
CA PHE A 34 -24.11 -0.64 -2.50
C PHE A 34 -22.85 0.21 -2.27
N ASN A 35 -22.37 0.33 -1.03
CA ASN A 35 -21.11 1.00 -0.70
C ASN A 35 -19.93 0.04 -0.89
N VAL A 36 -19.77 -0.49 -2.10
CA VAL A 36 -18.65 -1.36 -2.46
C VAL A 36 -17.47 -0.50 -2.91
N GLU A 37 -16.74 0.05 -1.96
CA GLU A 37 -15.40 0.54 -2.24
C GLU A 37 -14.45 -0.67 -2.32
N GLU A 38 -14.09 -1.06 -3.54
CA GLU A 38 -12.92 -1.91 -3.74
C GLU A 38 -11.70 -1.03 -3.48
N ALA A 39 -11.06 -1.21 -2.32
CA ALA A 39 -9.76 -0.56 -2.09
C ALA A 39 -8.80 -1.01 -3.20
N GLU A 40 -8.27 -0.07 -3.95
CA GLU A 40 -7.36 -0.35 -5.06
C GLU A 40 -5.96 -0.72 -4.54
N GLU A 41 -5.22 -1.50 -5.33
CA GLU A 41 -3.80 -1.73 -5.11
C GLU A 41 -3.04 -0.40 -5.25
N VAL A 42 -2.16 -0.10 -4.30
CA VAL A 42 -1.37 1.14 -4.32
C VAL A 42 0.12 0.78 -4.35
N THR A 43 0.85 1.45 -5.25
CA THR A 43 2.30 1.36 -5.37
C THR A 43 2.95 2.69 -5.02
N ILE A 44 4.06 2.64 -4.29
CA ILE A 44 4.87 3.79 -3.91
C ILE A 44 6.30 3.48 -4.30
N ASP A 45 6.85 4.24 -5.24
CA ASP A 45 8.25 4.14 -5.64
C ASP A 45 9.10 5.07 -4.77
N GLY A 46 10.32 4.65 -4.47
CA GLY A 46 11.21 5.43 -3.63
C GLY A 46 12.56 4.77 -3.42
N TRP A 47 13.25 5.24 -2.38
CA TRP A 47 14.63 4.89 -2.11
C TRP A 47 14.81 4.49 -0.66
N LEU A 48 15.54 3.40 -0.44
CA LEU A 48 15.97 2.97 0.87
C LEU A 48 17.42 3.35 1.11
N THR A 49 17.67 3.85 2.31
CA THR A 49 19.01 4.07 2.82
C THR A 49 19.12 3.45 4.21
N ARG A 50 20.35 3.17 4.64
CA ARG A 50 20.63 2.79 6.02
C ARG A 50 21.24 3.99 6.73
N SER A 51 20.74 4.35 7.90
CA SER A 51 21.37 5.36 8.75
C SER A 51 22.63 4.80 9.43
N VAL A 52 23.47 5.67 10.01
CA VAL A 52 24.62 5.24 10.83
C VAL A 52 24.20 4.44 12.06
N SER A 53 23.02 4.73 12.63
CA SER A 53 22.46 3.96 13.74
C SER A 53 21.95 2.58 13.31
N GLY A 54 21.93 2.31 12.01
CA GLY A 54 21.47 1.04 11.47
C GLY A 54 19.96 0.96 11.34
N ASN A 55 19.24 2.07 11.17
CA ASN A 55 17.81 2.05 10.84
C ASN A 55 17.62 2.09 9.32
N ILE A 56 16.54 1.50 8.83
CA ILE A 56 16.14 1.62 7.42
C ILE A 56 15.28 2.87 7.25
N VAL A 57 15.73 3.77 6.38
CA VAL A 57 15.00 5.00 6.05
C VAL A 57 14.48 4.92 4.63
N PHE A 58 13.18 5.15 4.45
CA PHE A 58 12.52 5.27 3.16
C PHE A 58 12.30 6.73 2.79
N SER A 59 12.51 7.05 1.51
CA SER A 59 12.15 8.35 0.94
C SER A 59 11.42 8.16 -0.38
N ASP A 60 10.33 8.89 -0.58
CA ASP A 60 9.54 8.89 -1.83
C ASP A 60 10.17 9.74 -2.96
N SER A 61 11.40 10.26 -2.75
CA SER A 61 12.07 11.16 -3.68
C SER A 61 13.47 10.67 -4.04
N SER A 62 13.90 10.98 -5.27
CA SER A 62 15.08 10.43 -5.94
C SER A 62 16.42 11.03 -5.54
N GLU A 63 16.45 12.11 -4.76
CA GLU A 63 17.72 12.76 -4.37
C GLU A 63 18.02 12.55 -2.89
N CYS A 64 18.45 11.34 -2.53
CA CYS A 64 19.11 11.09 -1.25
C CYS A 64 20.63 11.29 -1.42
N ARG A 65 21.18 12.40 -0.91
CA ARG A 65 22.63 12.65 -0.95
C ARG A 65 23.28 12.20 0.35
N LYS A 66 24.38 11.46 0.24
CA LYS A 66 25.13 10.99 1.40
C LYS A 66 25.90 12.15 2.04
N GLY A 67 25.57 12.48 3.28
CA GLY A 67 26.28 13.42 4.12
C GLY A 67 27.24 12.76 5.09
N ASN A 68 27.90 13.56 5.93
CA ASN A 68 28.66 13.03 7.06
C ASN A 68 27.68 12.58 8.16
N ARG A 69 27.46 11.27 8.25
CA ARG A 69 26.57 10.57 9.20
C ARG A 69 25.05 10.71 8.99
N VAL A 70 24.60 11.47 8.01
CA VAL A 70 23.16 11.66 7.73
C VAL A 70 22.91 11.64 6.22
N TRP A 71 21.72 11.18 5.80
CA TRP A 71 21.24 11.32 4.43
C TRP A 71 20.49 12.64 4.27
N TYR A 72 20.81 13.39 3.22
CA TYR A 72 20.09 14.61 2.85
C TYR A 72 19.03 14.27 1.83
N HIS A 73 17.79 14.57 2.15
CA HIS A 73 16.64 14.37 1.27
C HIS A 73 16.25 15.70 0.63
N LYS A 74 15.57 15.62 -0.52
CA LYS A 74 15.01 16.79 -1.19
C LYS A 74 13.96 17.46 -0.29
N GLU A 75 13.91 18.78 -0.32
CA GLU A 75 12.84 19.54 0.35
C GLU A 75 11.47 19.08 -0.17
N GLY A 76 10.55 18.81 0.75
CA GLY A 76 9.21 18.28 0.45
C GLY A 76 9.15 16.77 0.23
N ALA A 77 10.25 16.02 0.33
CA ALA A 77 10.23 14.57 0.32
C ALA A 77 9.60 14.03 1.62
N ASN A 78 8.77 13.00 1.51
CA ASN A 78 8.36 12.22 2.67
C ASN A 78 9.50 11.27 3.05
N VAL A 79 9.98 11.40 4.27
CA VAL A 79 11.07 10.60 4.81
C VAL A 79 10.55 9.89 6.05
N VAL A 80 10.68 8.57 6.08
CA VAL A 80 10.15 7.73 7.16
C VAL A 80 11.24 6.78 7.62
N ASP A 81 11.50 6.75 8.93
CA ASP A 81 12.24 5.65 9.54
C ASP A 81 11.28 4.45 9.62
N LEU A 82 11.56 3.41 8.84
CA LEU A 82 10.66 2.26 8.75
C LEU A 82 10.59 1.48 10.07
N ASP A 83 11.62 1.56 10.92
CA ASP A 83 11.61 0.88 12.21
C ASP A 83 10.60 1.52 13.17
N GLU A 84 10.44 2.84 13.10
CA GLU A 84 9.48 3.58 13.93
C GLU A 84 8.02 3.26 13.56
N THR A 85 7.77 2.79 12.33
CA THR A 85 6.42 2.42 11.91
C THR A 85 5.92 1.13 12.56
N GLY A 86 6.82 0.26 13.01
CA GLY A 86 6.49 -1.09 13.49
C GLY A 86 5.88 -2.03 12.44
N LEU A 87 5.77 -1.60 11.18
CA LEU A 87 5.21 -2.40 10.07
C LEU A 87 6.26 -3.28 9.40
N PHE A 88 7.52 -2.88 9.49
CA PHE A 88 8.64 -3.41 8.73
C PHE A 88 9.76 -3.87 9.67
N PRO A 89 10.31 -5.07 9.52
CA PRO A 89 11.46 -5.48 10.32
C PRO A 89 12.74 -4.79 9.81
N ASN A 90 13.59 -4.36 10.74
CA ASN A 90 14.84 -3.63 10.43
C ASN A 90 15.85 -4.46 9.58
N ASN A 91 15.63 -5.77 9.42
CA ASN A 91 16.49 -6.64 8.62
C ASN A 91 15.91 -6.99 7.24
N LEU A 92 14.93 -6.24 6.72
CA LEU A 92 14.36 -6.43 5.37
C LEU A 92 15.42 -6.50 4.27
N PHE A 93 16.46 -5.66 4.37
CA PHE A 93 17.55 -5.57 3.42
C PHE A 93 18.89 -5.72 4.15
N PRO A 94 19.32 -6.95 4.48
CA PRO A 94 20.50 -7.18 5.32
C PRO A 94 21.82 -6.80 4.62
N SER A 95 21.83 -6.73 3.29
CA SER A 95 22.97 -6.26 2.51
C SER A 95 23.06 -4.73 2.41
N LEU A 96 22.00 -4.00 2.80
CA LEU A 96 21.97 -2.54 2.78
C LEU A 96 22.64 -2.00 4.05
N THR A 97 23.79 -1.36 3.87
CA THR A 97 24.58 -0.79 4.96
C THR A 97 24.62 0.74 4.85
N TRP A 98 25.13 1.42 5.88
CA TRP A 98 25.37 2.88 5.81
C TRP A 98 26.35 3.26 4.68
N GLU A 99 27.20 2.33 4.27
CA GLU A 99 28.17 2.55 3.20
C GLU A 99 27.55 2.47 1.80
N SER A 100 26.46 1.71 1.67
CA SER A 100 25.75 1.49 0.43
C SER A 100 25.19 2.78 -0.17
N ASN A 101 25.12 2.81 -1.50
CA ASN A 101 24.30 3.81 -2.19
C ASN A 101 22.82 3.57 -1.87
N PRO A 102 21.96 4.61 -2.00
CA PRO A 102 20.52 4.43 -1.91
C PRO A 102 20.05 3.32 -2.86
N LEU A 103 19.16 2.46 -2.36
CA LEU A 103 18.57 1.37 -3.12
C LEU A 103 17.18 1.77 -3.59
N GLU A 104 16.94 1.77 -4.90
CA GLU A 104 15.62 2.01 -5.46
C GLU A 104 14.69 0.82 -5.16
N VAL A 105 13.47 1.11 -4.69
CA VAL A 105 12.48 0.10 -4.35
C VAL A 105 11.07 0.56 -4.72
N THR A 106 10.18 -0.42 -4.88
CA THR A 106 8.73 -0.20 -4.96
C THR A 106 8.06 -0.89 -3.76
N ILE A 107 7.26 -0.14 -3.01
CA ILE A 107 6.39 -0.68 -1.96
C ILE A 107 4.99 -0.88 -2.57
N THR A 108 4.46 -2.09 -2.48
CA THR A 108 3.11 -2.41 -2.96
C THR A 108 2.22 -2.80 -1.78
N ILE A 109 1.13 -2.07 -1.59
CA ILE A 109 0.12 -2.35 -0.57
C ILE A 109 -1.11 -2.92 -1.26
N LYS A 110 -1.42 -4.18 -0.94
CA LYS A 110 -2.59 -4.88 -1.48
C LYS A 110 -3.61 -5.13 -0.36
N PRO A 111 -4.82 -4.57 -0.45
CA PRO A 111 -5.87 -4.94 0.49
C PRO A 111 -6.16 -6.44 0.34
N LYS A 112 -6.24 -7.14 1.47
CA LYS A 112 -6.68 -8.54 1.44
C LYS A 112 -8.14 -8.56 0.95
N LYS A 113 -8.41 -9.38 -0.06
CA LYS A 113 -9.80 -9.71 -0.44
C LYS A 113 -10.46 -10.30 0.80
N LYS A 114 -11.57 -9.70 1.23
CA LYS A 114 -12.41 -10.24 2.31
C LYS A 114 -13.12 -11.50 1.85
#